data_AF-A0A937Z3M4-F1
#
_entry.id   AF-A0A937Z3M4-F1
#
_cell.length_a   1.000
_cell.length_b   1.000
_cell.length_c   1.000
_cell.angle_alpha   90.00
_cell.angle_beta   90.00
_cell.angle_gamma   90.00
#
_symmetry.space_group_name_H-M   'P 1'
#
loop_
_entity.id
_entity.type
_entity.pdbx_description
1 polymer ?
#
loop_
_entity_poly.entity_id
_entity_poly.type
_entity_poly.pdbx_seq_one_letter_code
_entity_poly.pdbx_strand_id
1 'polypeptide(L)' 'PMRRFGEPEDLLGAILWLLSPASSFVTGVVVPIDGGFQAFSGV' A
#
# COMPACT_ATOMS: atom_id res chain seq x y z
N PRO A 1 -9.19 -8.78 -3.65
CA PRO A 1 -9.68 -7.68 -2.79
C PRO A 1 -10.10 -8.14 -1.38
N MET A 2 -9.60 -7.42 -0.38
CA MET A 2 -10.04 -7.52 1.00
C MET A 2 -11.51 -7.08 1.09
N ARG A 3 -12.35 -7.85 1.78
CA ARG A 3 -13.80 -7.60 1.90
C ARG A 3 -14.12 -6.61 3.03
N ARG A 4 -13.33 -5.53 3.14
CA ARG A 4 -13.50 -4.46 4.13
C ARG A 4 -12.95 -3.16 3.59
N PHE A 5 -13.41 -2.04 4.16
CA PHE A 5 -12.72 -0.78 3.99
C PHE A 5 -11.40 -0.76 4.77
N GLY A 6 -10.47 0.05 4.30
CA GLY A 6 -9.24 0.36 5.01
C GLY A 6 -9.51 1.29 6.18
N GLU A 7 -8.71 1.15 7.23
CA GLU A 7 -8.63 2.08 8.34
C GLU A 7 -7.33 2.90 8.21
N PRO A 8 -7.22 4.09 8.84
CA PRO A 8 -6.00 4.90 8.78
C PRO A 8 -4.73 4.15 9.16
N GLU A 9 -4.82 3.18 10.08
CA GLU A 9 -3.71 2.38 10.57
C GLU A 9 -3.12 1.45 9.49
N ASP A 10 -3.90 1.08 8.47
CA ASP A 10 -3.43 0.24 7.36
C ASP A 10 -2.35 0.95 6.52
N LEU A 11 -2.27 2.29 6.58
CA LEU A 11 -1.25 3.07 5.88
C LEU A 11 0.12 3.06 6.57
N LEU A 12 0.16 2.83 7.88
CA LEU A 12 1.35 3.09 8.70
C LEU A 12 2.53 2.22 8.29
N GLY A 13 2.30 0.95 7.95
CA GLY A 13 3.37 0.04 7.52
C GLY A 13 4.06 0.52 6.25
N ALA A 14 3.30 0.94 5.24
CA ALA A 14 3.84 1.44 3.99
C ALA A 14 4.58 2.78 4.17
N ILE A 15 4.02 3.69 4.99
CA ILE A 15 4.66 4.96 5.32
C ILE A 15 6.00 4.73 6.04
N LEU A 16 6.01 3.88 7.08
CA LEU A 16 7.24 3.58 7.83
C LEU A 16 8.30 2.93 6.94
N TRP A 17 7.90 2.02 6.05
CA TRP A 17 8.82 1.43 5.08
C TRP A 17 9.42 2.49 4.13
N LEU A 18 8.58 3.36 3.56
CA LEU A 18 9.02 4.47 2.69
C LEU A 18 9.93 5.47 3.40
N LEU A 19 9.80 5.66 4.71
CA LEU A 19 10.65 6.53 5.51
C LEU A 19 11.92 5.84 6.03
N SER A 20 12.00 4.50 5.92
CA SER A 20 13.10 3.71 6.45
C SER A 20 14.23 3.49 5.42
N PRO A 21 15.45 3.13 5.86
CA PRO A 21 16.53 2.71 4.95
C PRO A 21 16.18 1.53 4.03
N ALA A 22 15.15 0.74 4.37
CA ALA A 22 14.71 -0.41 3.58
C ALA A 22 14.17 -0.01 2.19
N SER A 23 13.82 1.25 1.99
CA SER A 23 13.37 1.80 0.70
C SER A 23 14.40 2.72 0.04
N SER A 24 15.68 2.67 0.46
CA SER A 24 16.73 3.61 0.00
C SER A 24 16.99 3.69 -1.52
N PHE A 25 16.57 2.68 -2.28
CA PHE A 25 16.66 2.68 -3.75
C PHE A 25 15.28 2.66 -4.44
N VAL A 26 14.21 2.92 -3.69
CA VAL A 26 12.84 2.98 -4.21
C VAL A 26 12.47 4.45 -4.41
N THR A 27 12.26 4.85 -5.66
CA THR A 27 11.85 6.22 -6.01
C THR A 27 10.95 6.20 -7.25
N GLY A 28 10.09 7.21 -7.38
CA GLY A 28 9.22 7.40 -8.55
C GLY A 28 8.07 6.39 -8.68
N VAL A 29 7.71 5.68 -7.62
CA VAL A 29 6.64 4.67 -7.62
C VAL A 29 5.41 5.12 -6.84
N VAL A 30 4.25 4.58 -7.23
CA VAL A 30 3.00 4.67 -6.48
C VAL A 30 2.72 3.31 -5.87
N VAL A 31 2.61 3.23 -4.55
CA VAL A 31 2.37 1.97 -3.83
C VAL A 31 0.89 1.91 -3.40
N PRO A 32 0.06 1.04 -4.00
CA PRO A 32 -1.36 0.97 -3.68
C PRO A 32 -1.60 0.26 -2.35
N ILE A 33 -2.22 0.97 -1.41
CA ILE A 33 -2.66 0.45 -0.11
C ILE A 33 -4.18 0.43 -0.09
N ASP A 34 -4.77 -0.52 -0.82
CA ASP A 34 -6.19 -0.49 -1.19
C ASP A 34 -6.91 -1.83 -0.97
N GLY A 35 -6.29 -2.74 -0.22
CA GLY A 35 -6.81 -4.09 -0.02
C GLY A 35 -6.85 -4.92 -1.30
N GLY A 36 -6.13 -4.56 -2.36
CA GLY A 36 -6.15 -5.26 -3.65
C GLY A 36 -7.37 -4.93 -4.49
N PHE A 37 -7.86 -3.69 -4.40
CA PHE A 37 -8.94 -3.17 -5.23
C PHE A 37 -8.48 -2.94 -6.67
N GLN A 38 -7.35 -2.28 -6.87
CA GLN A 38 -6.75 -2.02 -8.19
C GLN A 38 -6.36 -3.30 -8.94
N ALA A 39 -6.03 -4.37 -8.20
CA ALA A 39 -5.65 -5.65 -8.79
C ALA A 39 -6.85 -6.55 -9.13
N PHE A 40 -8.08 -6.15 -8.83
CA PHE A 40 -9.26 -6.97 -9.06
C PHE A 40 -9.90 -6.70 -10.43
N SER A 41 -10.08 -7.76 -11.23
CA SER A 41 -10.68 -7.69 -12.58
C SER A 41 -12.20 -7.54 -12.58
N GLY A 42 -12.87 -7.66 -11.44
CA GLY A 42 -14.33 -7.47 -11.34
C GLY A 42 -15.16 -8.72 -11.62
N VAL A 43 -14.54 -9.86 -11.94
CA VAL A 43 -15.19 -11.17 -12.19
C VAL A 43 -14.63 -12.25 -11.27
#